data_AF-A0AAW2CLZ3-F1
#
_entry.id   AF-A0AAW2CLZ3-F1
#
_cell.length_a   1.000
_cell.length_b   1.000
_cell.length_c   1.000
_cell.angle_alpha   90.00
_cell.angle_beta   90.00
_cell.angle_gamma   90.00
#
_symmetry.space_group_name_H-M   'P 1'
#
loop_
_entity.id
_entity.type
_entity.pdbx_description
1 polymer ?
#
loop_
_entity_poly.entity_id
_entity_poly.type
_entity_poly.pdbx_seq_one_letter_code
_entity_poly.pdbx_strand_id
1 'polypeptide(L)'
;MIKGVTYFITVALLALASSLVSAYDPSPLQDFCVAINRTNSAVFVNGKFCKDPAAVTADDFFFSELNTPANTANEVGFNVTLVNVDMLPDQ
;
A
#
# COMPACT_ATOMS: atom_id res chain seq x y z
N MET A 1 -40.90 -12.97 25.57
CA MET A 1 -40.30 -14.00 24.68
C MET A 1 -40.19 -13.53 23.23
N ILE A 2 -41.28 -13.10 22.57
CA ILE A 2 -41.29 -12.72 21.13
C ILE A 2 -40.37 -11.54 20.78
N LYS A 3 -40.35 -10.47 21.60
CA LYS A 3 -39.47 -9.29 21.38
C LYS A 3 -37.97 -9.62 21.38
N GLY A 4 -37.57 -10.58 22.21
CA GLY A 4 -36.17 -11.04 22.27
C GLY A 4 -35.79 -11.80 21.00
N VAL A 5 -36.66 -12.67 20.51
CA VAL A 5 -36.46 -13.41 19.25
C VAL A 5 -36.37 -12.45 18.06
N THR A 6 -37.24 -11.44 17.98
CA THR A 6 -37.17 -10.41 16.93
C THR A 6 -35.84 -9.66 16.97
N TYR A 7 -35.35 -9.29 18.16
CA TYR A 7 -34.06 -8.62 18.31
C TYR A 7 -32.89 -9.49 17.83
N PHE A 8 -32.84 -10.77 18.24
CA PHE A 8 -31.80 -11.69 17.79
C PHE A 8 -31.80 -11.89 16.27
N ILE A 9 -32.99 -12.00 15.65
CA ILE A 9 -33.11 -12.10 14.19
C ILE A 9 -32.61 -10.83 13.51
N THR A 10 -32.94 -9.65 14.03
CA THR A 10 -32.46 -8.38 13.44
C THR A 10 -30.95 -8.23 13.54
N VAL A 11 -30.34 -8.64 14.64
CA VAL A 11 -28.87 -8.60 14.82
C VAL A 11 -28.18 -9.60 13.90
N ALA A 12 -28.71 -10.80 13.76
CA ALA A 12 -28.17 -11.81 12.84
C ALA A 12 -28.22 -11.32 11.39
N LEU A 13 -29.36 -10.78 10.94
CA LEU A 13 -29.48 -10.23 9.58
C LEU A 13 -28.55 -9.05 9.34
N LEU A 14 -28.32 -8.19 10.33
CA LEU A 14 -27.37 -7.08 10.21
C LEU A 14 -25.92 -7.58 10.10
N ALA A 15 -25.54 -8.62 10.85
CA ALA A 15 -24.22 -9.25 10.77
C ALA A 15 -23.99 -10.02 9.46
N LEU A 16 -25.05 -10.60 8.88
CA LEU A 16 -25.00 -11.21 7.54
C LEU A 16 -24.98 -10.15 6.42
N ALA A 17 -25.56 -8.97 6.65
CA ALA A 17 -25.58 -7.86 5.71
C ALA A 17 -24.32 -6.98 5.76
N SER A 18 -23.51 -7.06 6.82
CA SER A 18 -22.20 -6.42 6.84
C SER A 18 -21.25 -7.12 5.87
N SER A 19 -20.76 -6.37 4.87
CA SER A 19 -19.88 -6.89 3.83
C SER A 19 -18.48 -7.21 4.37
N LEU A 20 -17.86 -8.22 3.77
CA LEU A 20 -16.40 -8.39 3.81
C LEU A 20 -15.81 -7.26 2.97
N VAL A 21 -15.30 -6.20 3.61
CA VAL A 21 -14.53 -5.17 2.91
C VAL A 21 -13.21 -5.78 2.48
N SER A 22 -12.94 -5.72 1.17
CA SER A 22 -11.64 -6.05 0.59
C SER A 22 -11.02 -4.74 0.09
N ALA A 23 -9.84 -4.41 0.62
CA ALA A 23 -9.01 -3.32 0.15
C ALA A 23 -7.63 -3.90 -0.15
N TYR A 24 -7.17 -3.67 -1.37
CA TYR A 24 -5.86 -4.12 -1.86
C TYR A 24 -5.40 -3.17 -2.96
N ASP A 25 -4.10 -3.18 -3.24
CA ASP A 25 -3.54 -2.35 -4.29
C ASP A 25 -3.97 -2.85 -5.67
N PRO A 26 -4.32 -1.96 -6.62
CA PRO A 26 -4.74 -2.36 -7.95
C PRO A 26 -3.72 -3.28 -8.64
N SER A 27 -4.19 -4.30 -9.35
CA SER A 27 -3.30 -5.16 -10.14
C SER A 27 -2.55 -4.34 -11.21
N PRO A 28 -1.27 -4.66 -11.48
CA PRO A 28 -0.50 -3.97 -12.51
C PRO A 28 -1.09 -4.23 -13.90
N LEU A 29 -1.08 -3.20 -14.75
CA LEU A 29 -1.60 -3.27 -16.13
C LEU A 29 -0.51 -3.58 -17.18
N GLN A 30 0.74 -3.64 -16.75
CA GLN A 30 1.94 -3.83 -17.58
C GLN A 30 3.06 -4.41 -16.70
N ASP A 31 4.18 -4.83 -17.30
CA ASP A 31 5.27 -5.51 -16.59
C ASP A 31 5.92 -4.65 -15.49
N PHE A 32 6.05 -3.34 -15.72
CA PHE A 32 6.61 -2.42 -14.74
C PHE A 32 6.03 -1.00 -14.85
N CYS A 33 5.96 -0.28 -13.73
CA CYS A 33 5.65 1.14 -13.68
C CYS A 33 6.53 1.80 -12.61
N VAL A 34 7.75 2.18 -13.01
CA VAL A 34 8.69 2.84 -12.10
C VAL A 34 8.16 4.22 -11.72
N ALA A 35 7.84 4.44 -10.46
CA ALA A 35 7.30 5.68 -9.94
C ALA A 35 8.25 6.86 -10.13
N ILE A 36 7.71 8.01 -10.54
CA ILE A 36 8.46 9.26 -10.64
C ILE A 36 7.88 10.33 -9.72
N ASN A 37 8.76 11.10 -9.10
CA ASN A 37 8.38 12.25 -8.29
C ASN A 37 8.17 13.48 -9.19
N ARG A 38 7.04 13.53 -9.91
CA ARG A 38 6.69 14.69 -10.74
C ARG A 38 5.95 15.75 -9.92
N THR A 39 6.71 16.75 -9.46
CA THR A 39 6.19 17.92 -8.73
C THR A 39 5.36 18.87 -9.60
N ASN A 40 5.46 18.76 -10.93
CA ASN A 40 4.86 19.73 -11.87
C ASN A 40 3.68 19.16 -12.67
N SER A 41 3.18 17.97 -12.34
CA SER A 41 1.97 17.43 -12.97
C SER A 41 0.74 18.14 -12.41
N ALA A 42 -0.11 18.69 -13.29
CA ALA A 42 -1.40 19.29 -12.92
C ALA A 42 -2.51 18.27 -12.58
N VAL A 43 -2.17 16.98 -12.56
CA VAL A 43 -3.12 15.87 -12.41
C VAL A 43 -2.69 14.98 -11.25
N PHE A 44 -3.66 14.62 -10.41
CA PHE A 44 -3.50 13.65 -9.33
C PHE A 44 -4.05 12.29 -9.77
N VAL A 45 -3.33 11.22 -9.46
CA VAL A 45 -3.72 9.83 -9.75
C VAL A 45 -3.67 9.00 -8.48
N ASN A 46 -4.34 7.85 -8.45
CA ASN A 46 -4.16 6.88 -7.37
C ASN A 46 -2.80 6.20 -7.55
N GLY A 47 -1.87 6.43 -6.61
CA GLY A 47 -0.47 5.98 -6.71
C GLY A 47 0.47 7.07 -7.23
N LYS A 48 1.35 6.72 -8.18
CA LYS A 48 2.35 7.62 -8.77
C LYS A 48 2.33 7.51 -10.30
N PHE A 49 2.85 8.54 -10.97
CA PHE A 49 3.09 8.44 -12.41
C PHE A 49 4.25 7.49 -12.69
N CYS A 50 4.20 6.81 -13.83
CA CYS A 50 5.29 5.95 -14.28
C CYS A 50 6.34 6.76 -15.07
N LYS A 51 7.60 6.36 -14.94
CA LYS A 51 8.72 6.72 -15.81
C LYS A 51 8.44 6.25 -17.24
N ASP A 52 9.03 6.92 -18.22
CA ASP A 52 9.02 6.44 -19.60
C ASP A 52 9.69 5.05 -19.65
N PRO A 53 9.03 4.00 -20.15
CA PRO A 53 9.61 2.66 -20.21
C PRO A 53 10.96 2.59 -20.93
N ALA A 54 11.21 3.46 -21.90
CA ALA A 54 12.48 3.50 -22.62
C ALA A 54 13.64 4.07 -21.77
N ALA A 55 13.33 4.75 -20.67
CA ALA A 55 14.29 5.34 -19.76
C ALA A 55 14.50 4.50 -18.48
N VAL A 56 13.80 3.37 -18.35
CA VAL A 56 13.91 2.45 -17.21
C VAL A 56 15.20 1.62 -17.32
N THR A 57 15.86 1.45 -16.19
CA THR A 57 17.15 0.76 -16.06
C THR A 57 17.10 -0.26 -14.93
N ALA A 58 18.06 -1.19 -14.87
CA ALA A 58 18.12 -2.18 -13.79
C ALA A 58 18.25 -1.55 -12.39
N ASP A 59 18.88 -0.38 -12.29
CA ASP A 59 19.08 0.34 -11.04
C ASP A 59 17.76 0.88 -10.45
N ASP A 60 16.71 1.03 -11.27
CA ASP A 60 15.40 1.44 -10.78
C ASP A 60 14.75 0.37 -9.88
N PHE A 61 15.16 -0.91 -10.04
CA PHE A 61 14.60 -2.08 -9.33
C PHE A 61 15.47 -2.59 -8.16
N PHE A 62 16.42 -1.79 -7.70
CA PHE A 62 17.41 -2.22 -6.72
C PHE A 62 17.50 -1.27 -5.52
N PHE A 63 17.34 -1.82 -4.32
CA PHE A 63 17.52 -1.09 -3.06
C PHE A 63 18.52 -1.83 -2.16
N SER A 64 19.72 -1.27 -2.00
CA SER A 64 20.80 -1.92 -1.25
C SER A 64 20.74 -1.66 0.26
N GLU A 65 20.07 -0.62 0.74
CA GLU A 65 20.31 -0.10 2.10
C GLU A 65 19.77 -1.01 3.22
N LEU A 66 18.91 -1.98 2.90
CA LEU A 66 18.44 -2.99 3.88
C LEU A 66 19.55 -3.93 4.37
N ASN A 67 20.71 -3.94 3.72
CA ASN A 67 21.87 -4.71 4.19
C ASN A 67 22.56 -4.07 5.42
N THR A 68 22.22 -2.83 5.77
CA THR A 68 22.84 -2.07 6.84
C THR A 68 21.90 -1.98 8.03
N PRO A 69 22.33 -2.39 9.24
CA PRO A 69 21.47 -2.32 10.41
C PRO A 69 21.15 -0.87 10.79
N ALA A 70 19.88 -0.60 11.06
CA ALA A 70 19.43 0.71 11.52
C ALA A 70 19.83 0.97 12.98
N ASN A 71 20.00 2.25 13.35
CA ASN A 71 20.33 2.63 14.72
C ASN A 71 19.14 2.36 15.66
N THR A 72 19.32 1.51 16.66
CA THR A 72 18.32 1.16 17.69
C THR A 72 18.56 1.82 19.04
N ALA A 73 19.52 2.76 19.14
CA ALA A 73 19.80 3.52 20.36
C ALA A 73 18.73 4.61 20.61
N ASN A 74 17.52 4.17 20.94
CA ASN A 74 16.38 5.00 21.33
C ASN A 74 15.61 4.31 22.48
N GLU A 75 14.66 5.01 23.09
CA GLU A 75 13.95 4.53 24.29
C GLU A 75 13.22 3.19 24.10
N VAL A 76 12.79 2.87 22.87
CA VAL A 76 12.07 1.63 22.55
C VAL A 76 12.98 0.51 22.04
N GLY A 77 14.27 0.80 21.78
CA GLY A 77 15.24 -0.19 21.28
C GLY A 77 14.94 -0.72 19.87
N PHE A 78 14.11 0.00 19.10
CA PHE A 78 13.57 -0.48 17.82
C PHE A 78 13.64 0.62 16.75
N ASN A 79 13.89 0.23 15.50
CA ASN A 79 13.93 1.14 14.36
C ASN A 79 13.43 0.43 13.09
N VAL A 80 12.70 1.15 12.25
CA VAL A 80 12.16 0.66 10.98
C VAL A 80 12.87 1.38 9.84
N THR A 81 13.57 0.63 9.00
CA THR A 81 14.00 1.11 7.69
C THR A 81 12.84 0.91 6.71
N LEU A 82 12.04 1.95 6.50
CA LEU A 82 10.88 1.89 5.60
C LEU A 82 11.33 1.89 4.14
N VAL A 83 10.92 0.88 3.38
CA VAL A 83 11.07 0.83 1.93
C VAL A 83 9.69 0.85 1.30
N ASN A 84 9.32 1.99 0.73
CA ASN A 84 8.07 2.19 0.02
C ASN A 84 8.36 2.68 -1.41
N VAL A 85 7.30 3.00 -2.17
CA VAL A 85 7.40 3.48 -3.57
C VAL A 85 8.24 4.76 -3.75
N ASP A 86 8.52 5.51 -2.68
CA ASP A 86 9.40 6.68 -2.75
C ASP A 86 10.89 6.29 -2.62
N MET A 87 11.21 5.14 -2.03
CA MET A 87 12.57 4.61 -1.84
C MET A 87 12.97 3.57 -2.88
N LEU A 88 12.06 2.63 -3.18
CA LEU A 88 12.19 1.65 -4.25
C LEU A 88 10.98 1.88 -5.18
N PRO A 89 11.16 2.60 -6.30
CA PRO A 89 10.06 3.11 -7.12
C PRO A 89 9.36 2.03 -7.96
N ASP A 90 9.51 0.76 -7.63
CA ASP A 90 8.85 -0.32 -8.34
C ASP A 90 7.36 -0.36 -8.02
N GLN A 91 6.56 -0.86 -8.97
CA GLN A 91 5.12 -1.08 -8.74
C GLN A 91 4.87 -2.47 -8.16
#